data_AF-A0A853GPY7-F1
#
_entry.id   AF-A0A853GPY7-F1
#
_cell.length_a   1.000
_cell.length_b   1.000
_cell.length_c   1.000
_cell.angle_alpha   90.00
_cell.angle_beta   90.00
_cell.angle_gamma   90.00
#
_symmetry.space_group_name_H-M   'P 1'
#
loop_
_entity.id
_entity.type
_entity.pdbx_description
1 polymer ?
#
loop_
_entity_poly.entity_id
_entity_poly.type
_entity_poly.pdbx_seq_one_letter_code
_entity_poly.pdbx_strand_id
1 'polypeptide(L)'
;MNTIKLAIPILMLGFIAPALAASPACERKEVEIKNQIQHTKENNNMQRVRGLEKALSQVQAHCTDAALIKDKKEDIAEQQEDIDELLEDIQQKQSEGRYDKVEKLERKLGREREELRTLQQELKELEA
;
A
#
# COMPACT_ATOMS: atom_id res chain seq x y z
N MET A 1 -19.47 68.25 -2.37
CA MET A 1 -18.01 68.27 -2.12
C MET A 1 -17.47 66.88 -2.36
N ASN A 2 -16.53 66.81 -3.29
CA ASN A 2 -15.88 65.62 -3.80
C ASN A 2 -14.73 65.22 -2.87
N THR A 3 -14.58 63.94 -2.53
CA THR A 3 -13.26 63.32 -2.31
C THR A 3 -13.33 61.83 -2.62
N ILE A 4 -12.80 61.48 -3.80
CA ILE A 4 -12.33 60.15 -4.17
C ILE A 4 -11.12 59.84 -3.28
N LYS A 5 -11.09 58.66 -2.64
CA LYS A 5 -9.85 58.06 -2.14
C LYS A 5 -9.72 56.63 -2.66
N LEU A 6 -8.49 56.36 -3.07
CA LEU A 6 -8.01 55.26 -3.90
C LEU A 6 -8.35 53.87 -3.36
N ALA A 7 -8.54 52.98 -4.33
CA ALA A 7 -8.57 51.53 -4.20
C ALA A 7 -7.25 50.95 -3.69
N ILE A 8 -7.33 49.89 -2.88
CA ILE A 8 -6.36 48.77 -2.89
C ILE A 8 -7.19 47.49 -2.74
N PRO A 9 -7.29 46.64 -3.78
CA PRO A 9 -7.86 45.31 -3.60
C PRO A 9 -6.85 44.51 -2.77
N ILE A 10 -7.25 44.08 -1.59
CA ILE A 10 -6.49 43.09 -0.82
C ILE A 10 -6.59 41.79 -1.61
N LEU A 11 -5.58 41.56 -2.45
CA LEU A 11 -5.30 40.28 -3.07
C LEU A 11 -4.92 39.33 -1.93
N MET A 12 -5.93 38.67 -1.35
CA MET A 12 -5.70 37.46 -0.56
C MET A 12 -5.09 36.43 -1.51
N LEU A 13 -3.76 36.34 -1.50
CA LEU A 13 -3.08 35.17 -2.03
C LEU A 13 -3.65 33.97 -1.29
N GLY A 14 -4.44 33.17 -2.00
CA GLY A 14 -4.79 31.84 -1.55
C GLY A 14 -3.48 31.09 -1.33
N PHE A 15 -3.14 30.85 -0.07
CA PHE A 15 -2.30 29.71 0.26
C PHE A 15 -3.13 28.48 -0.10
N ILE A 16 -3.06 28.06 -1.36
CA ILE A 16 -3.25 26.65 -1.68
C ILE A 16 -1.98 26.01 -1.12
N ALA A 17 -1.99 25.72 0.18
CA ALA A 17 -1.13 24.66 0.66
C ALA A 17 -1.52 23.46 -0.21
N PRO A 18 -0.57 22.82 -0.92
CA PRO A 18 -0.86 21.46 -1.33
C PRO A 18 -1.22 20.76 -0.04
N ALA A 19 -2.43 20.20 0.02
CA ALA A 19 -2.68 19.11 0.94
C ALA A 19 -1.65 18.06 0.52
N LEU A 20 -0.47 18.12 1.14
CA LEU A 20 0.34 16.95 1.37
C LEU A 20 -0.64 16.08 2.15
N ALA A 21 -1.33 15.22 1.40
CA ALA A 21 -2.09 14.15 1.96
C ALA A 21 -1.04 13.34 2.72
N ALA A 22 -0.77 13.73 3.97
CA ALA A 22 -0.20 12.85 4.97
C ALA A 22 -1.22 11.73 5.05
N SER A 23 -0.91 10.72 4.26
CA SER A 23 -1.81 9.66 3.93
C SER A 23 -1.60 8.62 5.03
N PRO A 24 -2.68 8.09 5.65
CA PRO A 24 -2.59 7.36 6.90
C PRO A 24 -1.64 6.15 6.83
N ALA A 25 -1.45 5.52 5.66
CA ALA A 25 -0.54 4.38 5.52
C ALA A 25 0.93 4.81 5.41
N CYS A 26 1.27 5.82 4.60
CA CYS A 26 2.61 6.39 4.53
C CYS A 26 3.02 7.01 5.87
N GLU A 27 2.09 7.68 6.56
CA GLU A 27 2.32 8.24 7.89
C GLU A 27 2.56 7.13 8.94
N ARG A 28 1.74 6.06 8.94
CA ARG A 28 1.99 4.87 9.78
C ARG A 28 3.36 4.27 9.52
N LYS A 29 3.74 4.10 8.25
CA LYS A 29 5.05 3.56 7.85
C LYS A 29 6.20 4.46 8.29
N GLU A 30 6.05 5.77 8.19
CA GLU A 30 7.01 6.74 8.72
C GLU A 30 7.15 6.64 10.24
N VAL A 31 6.04 6.53 10.97
CA VAL A 31 6.03 6.37 12.44
C VAL A 31 6.70 5.06 12.85
N GLU A 32 6.42 3.95 12.17
CA GLU A 32 7.04 2.66 12.45
C GLU A 32 8.56 2.70 12.27
N ILE A 33 9.04 3.27 11.17
CA ILE A 33 10.49 3.41 10.92
C ILE A 33 11.15 4.30 11.99
N LYS A 34 10.50 5.41 12.40
CA LYS A 34 11.01 6.26 13.49
C LYS A 34 11.12 5.50 14.81
N ASN A 35 10.12 4.68 15.15
CA ASN A 35 10.15 3.84 16.36
C ASN A 35 11.29 2.82 16.29
N GLN A 36 11.49 2.17 15.14
CA GLN A 36 12.61 1.24 14.94
C GLN A 36 13.98 1.94 15.06
N ILE A 37 14.12 3.18 14.57
CA ILE A 37 15.35 3.97 14.74
C ILE A 37 15.60 4.23 16.23
N GLN A 38 14.58 4.64 16.97
CA GLN A 38 14.69 4.91 18.41
C GLN A 38 15.16 3.67 19.17
N HIS A 39 14.51 2.53 18.96
CA HIS A 39 14.90 1.26 19.59
C HIS A 39 16.28 0.75 19.13
N THR A 40 16.67 1.00 17.87
CA THR A 40 17.98 0.55 17.37
C THR A 40 19.12 1.40 17.95
N LYS A 41 18.89 2.69 18.20
CA LYS A 41 19.86 3.58 18.86
C LYS A 41 20.20 3.09 20.27
N GLU A 42 19.21 2.56 21.01
CA GLU A 42 19.39 1.97 22.35
C GLU A 42 20.34 0.75 22.34
N ASN A 43 20.45 0.06 21.21
CA ASN A 43 21.27 -1.14 21.03
C ASN A 43 22.64 -0.89 20.35
N ASN A 44 23.04 0.37 20.16
CA ASN A 44 24.31 0.77 19.50
C ASN A 44 24.55 0.18 18.08
N ASN A 45 23.50 -0.26 17.38
CA ASN A 45 23.64 -0.80 16.02
C ASN A 45 23.54 0.31 14.96
N MET A 46 24.62 1.10 14.84
CA MET A 46 24.68 2.29 13.98
C MET A 46 24.55 1.96 12.48
N GLN A 47 24.92 0.75 12.05
CA GLN A 47 24.71 0.33 10.66
C GLN A 47 23.22 0.17 10.34
N ARG A 48 22.47 -0.44 11.26
CA ARG A 48 21.02 -0.59 11.11
C ARG A 48 20.31 0.77 11.19
N VAL A 49 20.74 1.67 12.07
CA VAL A 49 20.22 3.05 12.13
C VAL A 49 20.35 3.76 10.78
N ARG A 50 21.53 3.72 10.14
CA ARG A 50 21.75 4.35 8.82
C ARG A 50 20.85 3.75 7.72
N GLY A 51 20.61 2.44 7.76
CA GLY A 51 19.68 1.78 6.85
C GLY A 51 18.24 2.27 7.03
N LEU A 52 17.80 2.41 8.28
CA LEU A 52 16.47 2.92 8.63
C LEU A 52 16.30 4.40 8.30
N GLU A 53 17.32 5.25 8.51
CA GLU A 53 17.30 6.67 8.14
C GLU A 53 17.19 6.85 6.61
N LYS A 54 17.88 6.00 5.83
CA LYS A 54 17.73 5.97 4.38
C LYS A 54 16.31 5.56 3.98
N ALA A 55 15.75 4.53 4.61
CA ALA A 55 14.38 4.10 4.36
C ALA A 55 13.35 5.19 4.69
N LEU A 56 13.53 5.90 5.82
CA LEU A 56 12.70 7.03 6.23
C LEU A 56 12.71 8.15 5.18
N SER A 57 13.89 8.53 4.68
CA SER A 57 14.02 9.57 3.64
C SER A 57 13.33 9.15 2.33
N GLN A 58 13.36 7.88 1.97
CA GLN A 58 12.67 7.37 0.78
C GLN A 58 11.14 7.42 0.95
N VAL A 59 10.63 7.05 2.13
CA VAL A 59 9.19 7.17 2.44
C VAL A 59 8.75 8.62 2.37
N GLN A 60 9.48 9.54 3.01
CA GLN A 60 9.16 10.97 2.99
C GLN A 60 9.21 11.59 1.59
N ALA A 61 10.10 11.09 0.71
CA ALA A 61 10.29 11.65 -0.62
C ALA A 61 9.34 11.07 -1.69
N HIS A 62 8.91 9.81 -1.54
CA HIS A 62 8.28 9.06 -2.64
C HIS A 62 7.02 8.28 -2.25
N CYS A 63 6.68 8.16 -0.97
CA CYS A 63 5.49 7.41 -0.57
C CYS A 63 4.22 8.17 -0.96
N THR A 64 3.32 7.50 -1.67
CA THR A 64 1.94 7.94 -1.86
C THR A 64 1.03 6.76 -1.58
N ASP A 65 0.06 6.92 -0.67
CA ASP A 65 -0.90 5.82 -0.38
C ASP A 65 -1.64 5.39 -1.63
N ALA A 66 -1.92 6.32 -2.55
CA ALA A 66 -2.59 6.01 -3.81
C ALA A 66 -1.82 5.00 -4.68
N ALA A 67 -0.48 5.11 -4.75
CA ALA A 67 0.34 4.14 -5.48
C ALA A 67 0.35 2.78 -4.76
N LEU A 68 0.53 2.77 -3.44
CA LEU A 68 0.53 1.53 -2.65
C LEU A 68 -0.83 0.79 -2.73
N ILE A 69 -1.94 1.53 -2.66
CA ILE A 69 -3.29 1.00 -2.80
C ILE A 69 -3.52 0.49 -4.23
N LYS A 70 -3.02 1.20 -5.25
CA LYS A 70 -3.12 0.77 -6.65
C LYS A 70 -2.38 -0.54 -6.87
N ASP A 71 -1.12 -0.61 -6.48
CA ASP A 71 -0.29 -1.81 -6.64
C ASP A 71 -0.93 -3.00 -5.90
N LYS A 72 -1.41 -2.78 -4.66
CA LYS A 72 -2.10 -3.83 -3.91
C LYS A 72 -3.42 -4.30 -4.57
N LYS A 73 -4.15 -3.40 -5.23
CA LYS A 73 -5.36 -3.77 -5.99
C LYS A 73 -5.00 -4.56 -7.26
N GLU A 74 -3.87 -4.26 -7.88
CA GLU A 74 -3.35 -5.03 -9.01
C GLU A 74 -2.93 -6.44 -8.56
N ASP A 75 -2.21 -6.58 -7.45
CA ASP A 75 -1.87 -7.89 -6.84
C ASP A 75 -3.14 -8.73 -6.57
N ILE A 76 -4.19 -8.12 -6.01
CA ILE A 76 -5.47 -8.80 -5.72
C ILE A 76 -6.16 -9.26 -7.01
N ALA A 77 -6.10 -8.47 -8.08
CA ALA A 77 -6.71 -8.82 -9.35
C ALA A 77 -5.98 -10.00 -10.00
N GLU A 78 -4.64 -9.97 -10.05
CA GLU A 78 -3.82 -11.07 -10.55
C GLU A 78 -4.06 -12.35 -9.75
N GLN A 79 -4.11 -12.25 -8.42
CA GLN A 79 -4.39 -13.40 -7.54
C GLN A 79 -5.78 -14.00 -7.79
N GLN A 80 -6.78 -13.19 -8.13
CA GLN A 80 -8.12 -13.65 -8.47
C GLN A 80 -8.15 -14.34 -9.83
N GLU A 81 -7.41 -13.83 -10.83
CA GLU A 81 -7.23 -14.49 -12.12
C GLU A 81 -6.58 -15.87 -11.95
N ASP A 82 -5.51 -15.98 -11.16
CA ASP A 82 -4.86 -17.26 -10.82
C ASP A 82 -5.83 -18.27 -10.17
N ILE A 83 -6.74 -17.79 -9.31
CA ILE A 83 -7.77 -18.62 -8.70
C ILE A 83 -8.78 -19.11 -9.74
N ASP A 84 -9.20 -18.25 -10.65
CA ASP A 84 -10.17 -18.58 -11.68
C ASP A 84 -9.57 -19.60 -12.67
N GLU A 85 -8.32 -19.42 -13.09
CA GLU A 85 -7.59 -20.40 -13.91
C GLU A 85 -7.48 -21.76 -13.20
N LEU A 86 -7.19 -21.78 -11.89
CA LEU A 86 -7.14 -23.03 -11.13
C LEU A 86 -8.49 -23.74 -11.04
N LEU A 87 -9.59 -22.99 -10.98
CA LEU A 87 -10.94 -23.57 -10.96
C LEU A 87 -11.28 -24.22 -12.31
N GLU A 88 -10.91 -23.58 -13.42
CA GLU A 88 -11.05 -24.14 -14.76
C GLU A 88 -10.21 -25.42 -14.92
N ASP A 89 -8.96 -25.38 -14.47
CA ASP A 89 -8.06 -26.53 -14.47
C ASP A 89 -8.62 -27.70 -13.65
N ILE A 90 -9.17 -27.42 -12.46
CA ILE A 90 -9.83 -28.42 -11.62
C ILE A 90 -10.99 -29.06 -12.38
N GLN A 91 -11.88 -28.26 -12.97
CA GLN A 91 -13.03 -28.75 -13.72
C GLN A 91 -12.58 -29.62 -14.92
N GLN A 92 -11.55 -29.19 -15.64
CA GLN A 92 -10.99 -29.96 -16.73
C GLN A 92 -10.45 -31.31 -16.23
N LYS A 93 -9.62 -31.32 -15.17
CA LYS A 93 -9.04 -32.57 -14.65
C LYS A 93 -10.07 -33.50 -14.01
N GLN A 94 -11.15 -32.97 -13.44
CA GLN A 94 -12.30 -33.75 -13.01
C GLN A 94 -12.96 -34.45 -14.21
N SER A 95 -13.20 -33.74 -15.32
CA SER A 95 -13.79 -34.34 -16.52
C SER A 95 -12.90 -35.40 -17.18
N GLU A 96 -11.57 -35.25 -17.05
CA GLU A 96 -10.58 -36.24 -17.50
C GLU A 96 -10.44 -37.45 -16.54
N GLY A 97 -11.12 -37.45 -15.39
CA GLY A 97 -11.00 -38.50 -14.37
C GLY A 97 -9.65 -38.53 -13.64
N ARG A 98 -8.89 -37.42 -13.68
CA ARG A 98 -7.52 -37.32 -13.13
C ARG A 98 -7.54 -36.82 -11.69
N TYR A 99 -8.15 -37.60 -10.80
CA TYR A 99 -8.38 -37.19 -9.41
C TYR A 99 -7.09 -36.91 -8.61
N ASP A 100 -5.97 -37.56 -8.93
CA ASP A 100 -4.66 -37.27 -8.32
C ASP A 100 -4.15 -35.85 -8.62
N LYS A 101 -4.53 -35.31 -9.78
CA LYS A 101 -4.23 -33.93 -10.19
C LYS A 101 -5.21 -32.95 -9.57
N VAL A 102 -6.49 -33.30 -9.52
CA VAL A 102 -7.53 -32.51 -8.84
C VAL A 102 -7.13 -32.23 -7.40
N GLU A 103 -6.75 -33.27 -6.64
CA GLU A 103 -6.34 -33.11 -5.23
C GLU A 103 -5.13 -32.17 -5.05
N LYS A 104 -4.19 -32.18 -6.01
CA LYS A 104 -3.03 -31.26 -6.00
C LYS A 104 -3.44 -29.83 -6.31
N LEU A 105 -4.35 -29.64 -7.25
CA LEU A 105 -4.87 -28.33 -7.64
C LEU A 105 -5.75 -27.73 -6.53
N GLU A 106 -6.60 -28.52 -5.87
CA GLU A 106 -7.40 -28.08 -4.73
C GLU A 106 -6.52 -27.60 -3.56
N ARG A 107 -5.40 -28.30 -3.29
CA ARG A 107 -4.41 -27.82 -2.32
C ARG A 107 -3.75 -26.51 -2.75
N LYS A 108 -3.50 -26.29 -4.05
CA LYS A 108 -2.96 -25.03 -4.55
C LYS A 108 -4.00 -23.91 -4.41
N LEU A 109 -5.23 -24.15 -4.85
CA LEU A 109 -6.37 -23.26 -4.69
C LEU A 109 -6.56 -22.82 -3.23
N GLY A 110 -6.39 -23.75 -2.27
CA GLY A 110 -6.43 -23.42 -0.84
C GLY A 110 -5.35 -22.41 -0.41
N ARG A 111 -4.14 -22.49 -0.98
CA ARG A 111 -3.06 -21.53 -0.70
C ARG A 111 -3.32 -20.18 -1.38
N GLU A 112 -3.72 -20.18 -2.66
CA GLU A 112 -4.05 -18.94 -3.39
C GLU A 112 -5.18 -18.16 -2.69
N ARG A 113 -6.18 -18.86 -2.15
CA ARG A 113 -7.25 -18.24 -1.37
C ARG A 113 -6.78 -17.64 -0.04
N GLU A 114 -5.77 -18.22 0.59
CA GLU A 114 -5.18 -17.65 1.80
C GLU A 114 -4.35 -16.41 1.47
N GLU A 115 -3.59 -16.45 0.38
CA GLU A 115 -2.85 -15.30 -0.13
C GLU A 115 -3.80 -14.15 -0.48
N LEU A 116 -4.89 -14.44 -1.21
CA LEU A 116 -5.93 -13.45 -1.50
C LEU A 116 -6.50 -12.80 -0.23
N ARG A 117 -6.76 -13.59 0.83
CA ARG A 117 -7.23 -13.04 2.11
C ARG A 117 -6.20 -12.12 2.75
N THR A 118 -4.91 -12.49 2.69
CA THR A 118 -3.81 -11.66 3.19
C THR A 118 -3.72 -10.35 2.43
N LEU A 119 -3.72 -10.39 1.09
CA LEU A 119 -3.70 -9.20 0.25
C LEU A 119 -4.90 -8.28 0.51
N GLN A 120 -6.09 -8.84 0.68
CA GLN A 120 -7.30 -8.08 1.03
C GLN A 120 -7.23 -7.43 2.42
N GLN A 121 -6.57 -8.09 3.37
CA GLN A 121 -6.36 -7.54 4.70
C GLN A 121 -5.33 -6.40 4.67
N GLU A 122 -4.22 -6.58 3.96
CA GLU A 122 -3.23 -5.53 3.72
C GLU A 122 -3.85 -4.33 3.02
N LEU A 123 -4.71 -4.53 2.02
CA LEU A 123 -5.41 -3.43 1.36
C LEU A 123 -6.28 -2.64 2.34
N LYS A 124 -7.04 -3.31 3.21
CA LYS A 124 -7.85 -2.64 4.23
C LYS A 124 -6.98 -1.83 5.19
N GLU A 125 -5.80 -2.36 5.53
CA GLU A 125 -4.84 -1.65 6.37
C GLU A 125 -4.21 -0.46 5.65
N LEU A 126 -4.12 -0.46 4.32
CA LEU A 126 -3.69 0.70 3.55
C LEU A 126 -4.80 1.76 3.41
N GLU A 127 -6.06 1.35 3.34
CA GLU A 127 -7.23 2.23 3.16
C GLU A 127 -7.80 2.80 4.49
N ALA A 128 -7.42 2.22 5.64
CA ALA A 128 -7.82 2.66 6.98
C ALA A 128 -7.04 3.89 7.47
#